data_AF-A0A355UBV6-F1
#
_entry.id   AF-A0A355UBV6-F1
#
_cell.length_a   1.000
_cell.length_b   1.000
_cell.length_c   1.000
_cell.angle_alpha   90.00
_cell.angle_beta   90.00
_cell.angle_gamma   90.00
#
_symmetry.space_group_name_H-M   'P 1'
#
loop_
_entity.id
_entity.type
_entity.pdbx_description
1 polymer ?
#
loop_
_entity_poly.entity_id
_entity_poly.type
_entity_poly.pdbx_seq_one_letter_code
_entity_poly.pdbx_strand_id
1 'polypeptide(L)' 'VGLMLAVQLDSFEEVERTMKRCIERGVIIDWFLYNLECLRISPPLIITKKQIREVCAIILEALDADAS' A
#
# COMPACT_ATOMS: atom_id res chain seq x y z
N VAL A 1 -5.02 18.47 8.87
CA VAL A 1 -5.40 17.63 7.71
C VAL A 1 -4.34 16.56 7.56
N GLY A 2 -4.72 15.27 7.52
CA GLY A 2 -3.78 14.14 7.45
C GLY A 2 -3.85 13.42 6.09
N LEU A 3 -2.84 12.61 5.78
CA LEU A 3 -2.77 11.76 4.60
C LEU A 3 -3.28 10.36 4.97
N MET A 4 -4.60 10.16 5.01
CA MET A 4 -5.20 8.84 5.24
C MET A 4 -5.94 8.41 3.98
N LEU A 5 -5.45 7.35 3.34
CA LEU A 5 -6.03 6.77 2.13
C LEU A 5 -6.26 5.28 2.35
N ALA A 6 -7.28 4.75 1.69
CA ALA A 6 -7.57 3.32 1.62
C ALA A 6 -7.63 2.91 0.15
N VAL A 7 -7.02 1.78 -0.18
CA VAL A 7 -7.10 1.16 -1.50
C VAL A 7 -7.88 -0.13 -1.35
N GLN A 8 -9.01 -0.25 -2.03
CA GLN A 8 -9.80 -1.48 -2.05
C GLN A 8 -9.33 -2.37 -3.21
N LEU A 9 -9.10 -3.64 -2.92
CA LEU A 9 -8.74 -4.69 -3.88
C LEU A 9 -9.84 -5.75 -3.94
N ASP A 10 -9.76 -6.63 -4.94
CA ASP A 10 -10.82 -7.59 -5.25
C ASP A 10 -10.93 -8.76 -4.26
N SER A 11 -9.87 -9.04 -3.49
CA SER A 11 -9.87 -10.11 -2.48
C SER A 11 -8.81 -9.90 -1.40
N PHE A 12 -8.97 -10.62 -0.28
CA PHE A 12 -7.94 -10.66 0.76
C PHE A 12 -6.60 -11.23 0.27
N GLU A 13 -6.62 -12.17 -0.67
CA GLU A 13 -5.39 -12.75 -1.22
C GLU A 13 -4.56 -11.70 -1.95
N GLU A 14 -5.22 -10.85 -2.74
CA GLU A 14 -4.59 -9.72 -3.43
C GLU A 14 -4.04 -8.69 -2.43
N VAL A 15 -4.78 -8.43 -1.34
CA VAL A 15 -4.31 -7.57 -0.24
C VAL A 15 -3.05 -8.14 0.41
N GLU A 16 -3.07 -9.41 0.81
CA GLU A 16 -1.93 -10.06 1.47
C GLU A 16 -0.70 -10.11 0.56
N ARG A 17 -0.90 -10.42 -0.73
CA ARG A 17 0.17 -10.48 -1.73
C ARG A 17 0.78 -9.11 -2.00
N THR A 18 -0.06 -8.10 -2.24
CA THR A 18 0.38 -6.71 -2.45
C THR A 18 1.15 -6.20 -1.23
N MET A 19 0.66 -6.49 -0.02
CA MET A 19 1.34 -6.13 1.22
C MET A 19 2.73 -6.78 1.32
N LYS A 20 2.85 -8.09 1.10
CA LYS A 20 4.14 -8.80 1.15
C LYS A 20 5.15 -8.19 0.18
N ARG A 21 4.75 -7.90 -1.05
CA ARG A 21 5.61 -7.26 -2.07
C ARG A 21 6.08 -5.86 -1.68
N CYS A 22 5.23 -5.08 -1.00
CA CYS A 22 5.59 -3.77 -0.48
C CYS A 22 6.62 -3.89 0.65
N ILE A 23 6.42 -4.84 1.57
CA ILE A 23 7.34 -5.10 2.69
C ILE A 23 8.72 -5.54 2.19
N GLU A 24 8.78 -6.42 1.19
CA GLU A 24 10.04 -6.85 0.54
C GLU A 24 10.83 -5.67 -0.04
N ARG A 25 10.15 -4.60 -0.45
CA ARG A 25 10.73 -3.37 -0.99
C ARG A 25 10.96 -2.29 0.06
N GLY A 26 10.78 -2.61 1.35
CA GLY A 26 11.02 -1.70 2.47
C GLY A 26 9.87 -0.73 2.77
N VAL A 27 8.69 -0.95 2.19
CA VAL A 27 7.48 -0.16 2.49
C VAL A 27 6.56 -0.97 3.38
N ILE A 28 6.39 -0.52 4.63
CA ILE A 28 5.47 -1.14 5.57
C ILE A 28 4.07 -0.56 5.31
N ILE A 29 3.18 -1.40 4.79
CA ILE A 29 1.75 -1.14 4.67
C ILE A 29 0.98 -2.25 5.35
N ASP A 30 -0.24 -1.97 5.78
CA ASP A 30 -1.07 -2.94 6.50
C ASP A 30 -2.53 -2.81 6.07
N TRP A 31 -3.29 -3.89 6.18
CA TRP A 31 -4.72 -3.90 5.89
C TRP A 31 -5.53 -3.45 7.11
N PHE A 32 -6.86 -3.32 6.95
CA PHE A 32 -7.73 -2.97 8.08
C PHE A 32 -8.12 -4.20 8.89
N LEU A 33 -8.05 -4.12 10.22
CA LEU A 33 -8.41 -5.21 11.14
C LEU A 33 -9.81 -5.82 10.89
N TYR A 34 -10.75 -5.03 10.36
CA TYR A 34 -12.13 -5.43 10.07
C TYR A 34 -12.51 -5.36 8.59
N ASN A 35 -11.58 -4.96 7.71
CA ASN A 35 -11.82 -4.94 6.27
C ASN A 35 -10.62 -5.56 5.55
N LEU A 36 -10.81 -6.82 5.18
CA LEU A 36 -9.79 -7.68 4.57
C LEU A 36 -9.51 -7.31 3.11
N GLU A 37 -10.35 -6.49 2.48
CA GLU A 37 -10.22 -6.10 1.07
C GLU A 37 -9.57 -4.72 0.92
N CYS A 38 -9.13 -4.08 2.01
CA CYS A 38 -8.59 -2.72 1.97
C CYS A 38 -7.18 -2.63 2.56
N LEU A 39 -6.28 -1.99 1.81
CA LEU A 39 -4.96 -1.55 2.28
C LEU A 39 -5.00 -0.12 2.78
N ARG A 40 -4.37 0.14 3.92
CA ARG A 40 -4.29 1.48 4.53
C ARG A 40 -2.96 2.14 4.23
N ILE A 41 -3.02 3.33 3.62
CA ILE A 41 -1.86 4.19 3.37
C ILE A 41 -1.97 5.40 4.30
N SER A 42 -1.09 5.43 5.31
CA SER A 42 -1.06 6.51 6.32
C SER A 42 0.38 6.97 6.58
N PRO A 43 1.00 7.71 5.64
CA PRO A 43 2.36 8.18 5.80
C PRO A 43 2.48 9.20 6.95
N PRO A 44 3.67 9.33 7.56
CA PRO A 44 3.90 10.29 8.63
C PRO A 44 3.81 11.73 8.12
N LEU A 45 3.45 12.68 8.99
CA LEU A 45 3.29 14.11 8.63
C LEU A 45 4.59 14.77 8.14
N ILE A 46 5.74 14.16 8.44
CA ILE A 46 7.07 14.61 8.04
C ILE A 46 7.53 14.04 6.69
N ILE A 47 6.72 13.21 6.02
CA ILE A 47 7.10 12.59 4.75
C ILE A 47 7.36 13.65 3.67
N THR A 48 8.46 13.48 2.94
CA THR A 48 8.80 14.41 1.85
C THR A 48 8.12 14.01 0.54
N LYS A 49 7.94 14.97 -0.39
CA LYS A 49 7.41 14.69 -1.74
C LYS A 49 8.22 13.64 -2.51
N LYS A 50 9.53 13.54 -2.24
CA LYS A 50 10.41 12.53 -2.85
C LYS A 50 10.05 11.13 -2.35
N GLN A 51 9.95 10.98 -1.03
CA GLN A 51 9.55 9.72 -0.40
C GLN A 51 8.13 9.32 -0.77
N ILE A 52 7.19 10.27 -0.88
CA ILE A 52 5.84 9.98 -1.39
C ILE A 52 5.92 9.34 -2.77
N ARG A 53 6.72 9.91 -3.70
CA ARG A 53 6.86 9.36 -5.05
C ARG A 53 7.52 7.98 -5.06
N GLU A 54 8.55 7.77 -4.23
CA GLU A 54 9.23 6.47 -4.08
C GLU A 54 8.25 5.40 -3.57
N VAL A 55 7.48 5.70 -2.52
CA VAL A 55 6.47 4.80 -1.96
C VAL A 55 5.34 4.54 -2.95
N CYS A 56 4.84 5.57 -3.64
CA CYS A 56 3.81 5.39 -4.66
C CYS A 56 4.29 4.51 -5.82
N ALA A 57 5.54 4.65 -6.27
CA ALA A 57 6.10 3.79 -7.31
C ALA A 57 6.14 2.32 -6.85
N ILE A 58 6.59 2.06 -5.62
CA ILE A 58 6.62 0.71 -5.05
C ILE A 58 5.21 0.10 -4.94
N ILE A 59 4.21 0.90 -4.53
CA ILE A 59 2.82 0.43 -4.43
C ILE A 59 2.26 0.11 -5.82
N LEU A 60 2.50 0.98 -6.82
CA LEU A 60 2.06 0.74 -8.19
C LEU A 60 2.71 -0.51 -8.78
N GLU A 61 4.02 -0.69 -8.60
CA GLU A 61 4.71 -1.91 -9.02
C GLU A 61 4.15 -3.18 -8.34
N ALA A 62 3.77 -3.08 -7.06
CA ALA A 62 3.19 -4.20 -6.33
C ALA A 62 1.81 -4.60 -6.87
N LEU A 63 1.01 -3.62 -7.31
CA LEU A 63 -0.33 -3.80 -7.90
C LEU A 63 -0.27 -4.26 -9.36
N ASP A 64 0.59 -3.66 -10.18
CA ASP A 64 0.72 -3.98 -11.61
C ASP A 64 1.27 -5.40 -11.84
N ALA A 65 2.06 -5.92 -10.89
CA ALA A 65 2.57 -7.29 -10.96
C ALA A 65 1.48 -8.38 -10.91
N ASP A 66 0.22 -8.05 -10.60
CA ASP A 66 -0.93 -8.95 -10.70
C ASP A 66 -1.79 -8.74 -11.96
N ALA A 67 -1.48 -7.73 -12.81
CA ALA A 67 -2.22 -7.44 -14.04
C ALA A 67 -1.78 -8.27 -15.27
N SER A 68 -1.11 -9.42 -15.07
CA SER A 68 -0.57 -10.31 -16.13
C SER A 68 -1.22 -11.68 -16.15
#